data_AF-Q55DP5-F1
#
_entry.id   AF-Q55DP5-F1
#
_cell.length_a   1.000
_cell.length_b   1.000
_cell.length_c   1.000
_cell.angle_alpha   90.00
_cell.angle_beta   90.00
_cell.angle_gamma   90.00
#
_symmetry.space_group_name_H-M   'P 1'
#
loop_
_entity.id
_entity.type
_entity.pdbx_description
1 polymer ?
#
loop_
_entity_poly.entity_id
_entity_poly.type
_entity_poly.pdbx_seq_one_letter_code
_entity_poly.pdbx_strand_id
1 'polypeptide(L)'
;MFKLNFLRFILLILILASTFYLLIIINQNNKITKLKNQTKDIKLSIPSIQKQQPQQKEIIISQNSCENNQYFLNNGDIKNHYGFKDEISLLNYFLTYKNYYDIEDYNNKIYINQTKYILFKYPKPKLIKKFSNFTPTIQETDININNLIISENVTDEYKLIYNKKYHKLVLKRIQANLCEEFFDNYWRDFYKSKYSLDHGIVPFTPPRLSLPLNITRPLLTTPILYLHIPKCAGHTSYLLFENFFKGKGVIQLWSHPSPDMYYDVSKASNIILGHYHYGIHKILPEKFKNTYSYMTMLRDPVDRVISHYYYHRNNAYDPEYLLAKTSTFSEWLDRSPRASNEMTRFLSGLTKDEEFKPTDETFHMALYHLRSMKFVGITERFKETIALLKFYVGIENHRIREKQNAAKINHPDVPFYIIEAIKKRNNFDILLYEEALKMFERQIDIVGRDNFNNQLNKIL
;
A
#
# COMPACT_ATOMS: atom_id res chain seq x y z
N MET A 1 47.26 36.37 -42.70
CA MET A 1 45.77 36.34 -42.61
C MET A 1 45.25 35.11 -41.83
N PHE A 2 45.69 33.88 -42.14
CA PHE A 2 45.23 32.63 -41.47
C PHE A 2 45.36 32.62 -39.93
N LYS A 3 46.50 33.09 -39.38
CA LYS A 3 46.71 33.16 -37.92
C LYS A 3 45.71 34.07 -37.18
N LEU A 4 45.26 35.14 -37.82
CA LEU A 4 44.34 36.10 -37.20
C LEU A 4 42.90 35.54 -37.13
N ASN A 5 42.48 34.82 -38.17
CA ASN A 5 41.17 34.17 -38.20
C ASN A 5 41.08 33.01 -37.18
N PHE A 6 42.16 32.24 -37.01
CA PHE A 6 42.22 31.18 -36.01
C PHE A 6 42.11 31.74 -34.58
N LEU A 7 42.80 32.85 -34.29
CA LEU A 7 42.73 33.50 -32.98
C LEU A 7 41.32 34.04 -32.69
N ARG A 8 40.65 34.65 -33.68
CA ARG A 8 39.25 35.11 -33.55
C ARG A 8 38.29 33.95 -33.28
N PHE A 9 38.49 32.80 -33.92
CA PHE A 9 37.67 31.60 -33.72
C PHE A 9 37.82 31.05 -32.29
N ILE A 10 39.06 30.95 -31.77
CA ILE A 10 39.31 30.54 -30.38
C ILE A 10 38.63 31.50 -29.40
N LEU A 11 38.75 32.81 -29.64
CA LEU A 11 38.14 33.81 -28.77
C LEU A 11 36.61 33.67 -28.73
N LEU A 12 35.98 33.41 -29.88
CA LEU A 12 34.54 33.18 -29.98
C LEU A 12 34.09 31.93 -29.22
N ILE A 13 34.85 30.82 -29.31
CA ILE A 13 34.57 29.60 -28.54
C ILE A 13 34.65 29.86 -27.04
N LEU A 14 35.65 30.61 -26.58
CA LEU A 14 35.80 30.94 -25.16
C LEU A 14 34.64 31.79 -24.64
N ILE A 15 34.16 32.76 -25.43
CA ILE A 15 32.99 33.57 -25.09
C ILE A 15 31.73 32.69 -25.01
N LEU A 16 31.52 31.79 -25.98
CA LEU A 16 30.39 30.85 -25.97
C LEU A 16 30.45 29.89 -24.78
N ALA A 17 31.64 29.38 -24.44
CA ALA A 17 31.82 28.54 -23.27
C ALA A 17 31.52 29.30 -21.96
N SER A 18 31.98 30.55 -21.84
CA SER A 18 31.70 31.38 -20.66
C SER A 18 30.22 31.72 -20.50
N THR A 19 29.51 32.01 -21.60
CA THR A 19 28.08 32.33 -21.57
C THR A 19 27.25 31.10 -21.23
N PHE A 20 27.63 29.92 -21.77
CA PHE A 20 27.00 28.65 -21.41
C PHE A 20 27.23 28.28 -19.93
N TYR A 21 28.44 28.48 -19.42
CA TYR A 21 28.75 28.26 -18.01
C TYR A 21 27.96 29.21 -17.10
N LEU A 22 27.83 30.49 -17.48
CA LEU A 22 27.02 31.46 -16.74
C LEU A 22 25.53 31.08 -16.72
N LEU A 23 25.00 30.59 -17.84
CA LEU A 23 23.63 30.05 -17.94
C LEU A 23 23.41 28.85 -17.03
N ILE A 24 24.38 27.93 -16.95
CA ILE A 24 24.32 26.79 -16.02
C ILE A 24 24.28 27.28 -14.56
N ILE A 25 25.14 28.25 -14.20
CA ILE A 25 25.16 28.82 -12.85
C ILE A 25 23.85 29.52 -12.51
N ILE A 26 23.30 30.33 -13.41
CA ILE A 26 22.01 31.01 -13.21
C ILE A 26 20.89 29.99 -13.02
N ASN A 27 20.87 28.92 -13.82
CA ASN A 27 19.85 27.88 -13.71
C ASN A 27 19.99 27.08 -12.41
N GLN A 28 21.22 26.77 -11.99
CA GLN A 28 21.48 26.18 -10.67
C GLN A 28 21.05 27.10 -9.53
N ASN A 29 21.35 28.40 -9.60
CA ASN A 29 20.94 29.37 -8.59
C ASN A 29 19.41 29.52 -8.53
N ASN A 30 18.72 29.60 -9.67
CA ASN A 30 17.26 29.64 -9.70
C ASN A 30 16.64 28.36 -9.11
N LYS A 31 17.25 27.19 -9.39
CA LYS A 31 16.85 25.92 -8.79
C LYS A 31 17.08 25.93 -7.27
N ILE A 32 18.23 26.43 -6.80
CA ILE A 32 18.56 26.59 -5.38
C ILE A 32 17.60 27.56 -4.69
N THR A 33 17.28 28.72 -5.28
CA THR A 33 16.35 29.69 -4.68
C THR A 33 14.93 29.13 -4.60
N LYS A 34 14.47 28.45 -5.66
CA LYS A 34 13.17 27.75 -5.64
C LYS A 34 13.14 26.66 -4.57
N LEU A 35 14.25 25.95 -4.35
CA LEU A 35 14.38 24.90 -3.33
C LEU A 35 14.53 25.45 -1.90
N LYS A 36 15.24 26.56 -1.68
CA LYS A 36 15.32 27.24 -0.37
C LYS A 36 13.95 27.73 0.10
N ASN A 37 13.10 28.15 -0.83
CA ASN A 37 11.71 28.48 -0.52
C ASN A 37 10.91 27.23 -0.14
N GLN A 38 11.20 26.07 -0.73
CA GLN A 38 10.57 24.80 -0.36
C GLN A 38 11.05 24.28 1.01
N THR A 39 12.32 24.44 1.38
CA THR A 39 12.81 23.98 2.70
C THR A 39 12.29 24.81 3.87
N LYS A 40 11.93 26.09 3.66
CA LYS A 40 11.19 26.87 4.68
C LYS A 40 9.83 26.24 5.01
N ASP A 41 9.21 25.55 4.05
CA ASP A 41 7.97 24.80 4.25
C ASP A 41 8.20 23.38 4.82
N ILE A 42 9.43 22.84 4.69
CA ILE A 42 9.83 21.49 5.16
C ILE A 42 10.31 21.52 6.63
N LYS A 43 9.72 22.37 7.49
CA LYS A 43 9.76 22.10 8.95
C LYS A 43 8.85 20.92 9.28
N LEU A 44 9.17 19.75 8.73
CA LEU A 44 8.64 18.47 9.18
C LEU A 44 9.32 18.15 10.50
N SER A 45 8.71 18.62 11.59
CA SER A 45 9.04 18.21 12.94
C SER A 45 9.00 16.69 13.02
N ILE A 46 10.18 16.05 13.13
CA ILE A 46 10.30 14.70 13.66
C ILE A 46 9.66 14.77 15.07
N PRO A 47 8.48 14.19 15.32
CA PRO A 47 7.78 14.45 16.55
C PRO A 47 8.50 13.74 17.70
N SER A 48 9.17 14.50 18.55
CA SER A 48 9.43 14.08 19.92
C SER A 48 8.08 14.06 20.65
N ILE A 49 7.51 12.87 20.83
CA ILE A 49 6.22 12.68 21.49
C ILE A 49 6.40 13.01 22.99
N GLN A 50 6.05 14.23 23.40
CA GLN A 50 5.64 14.50 24.77
C GLN A 50 4.12 14.33 24.85
N LYS A 51 3.69 13.41 25.72
CA LYS A 51 2.28 13.07 25.97
C LYS A 51 1.54 14.30 26.50
N GLN A 52 0.60 14.85 25.73
CA GLN A 52 -0.43 15.75 26.24
C GLN A 52 -1.80 15.06 26.18
N GLN A 53 -2.53 15.12 27.30
CA GLN A 53 -3.85 14.53 27.46
C GLN A 53 -4.93 15.37 26.73
N PRO A 54 -5.99 14.74 26.20
CA PRO A 54 -6.94 15.39 25.31
C PRO A 54 -8.03 16.15 26.08
N GLN A 55 -8.21 17.44 25.78
CA GLN A 55 -9.37 18.23 26.20
C GLN A 55 -10.54 18.00 25.24
N GLN A 56 -11.66 17.50 25.77
CA GLN A 56 -12.93 17.35 25.06
C GLN A 56 -13.58 18.72 24.87
N LYS A 57 -13.95 19.08 23.63
CA LYS A 57 -14.88 20.17 23.33
C LYS A 57 -16.11 19.59 22.65
N GLU A 58 -17.26 19.76 23.29
CA GLU A 58 -18.58 19.45 22.75
C GLU A 58 -18.96 20.49 21.69
N ILE A 59 -19.45 20.04 20.53
CA ILE A 59 -19.98 20.88 19.46
C ILE A 59 -21.43 20.45 19.21
N ILE A 60 -22.34 21.42 19.32
CA ILE A 60 -23.79 21.27 19.17
C ILE A 60 -24.13 21.39 17.68
N ILE A 61 -24.80 20.39 17.11
CA ILE A 61 -25.22 20.35 15.69
C ILE A 61 -26.76 20.43 15.63
N SER A 62 -27.27 21.33 14.79
CA SER A 62 -28.67 21.70 14.63
C SER A 62 -29.50 20.67 13.84
N GLN A 63 -30.72 20.45 14.34
CA GLN A 63 -31.73 19.49 13.88
C GLN A 63 -32.51 19.99 12.66
N ASN A 64 -32.78 19.11 11.68
CA ASN A 64 -33.95 19.22 10.81
C ASN A 64 -34.41 17.82 10.33
N SER A 65 -35.60 17.45 10.81
CA SER A 65 -36.65 16.60 10.23
C SER A 65 -36.29 15.35 9.39
N CYS A 66 -36.68 14.16 9.88
CA CYS A 66 -37.71 13.32 9.24
C CYS A 66 -38.01 12.05 10.07
N GLU A 67 -39.27 11.64 10.05
CA GLU A 67 -39.93 10.70 10.94
C GLU A 67 -39.99 9.24 10.40
N ASN A 68 -40.23 8.33 11.36
CA ASN A 68 -40.89 7.01 11.26
C ASN A 68 -40.07 5.73 10.94
N ASN A 69 -39.86 4.99 12.04
CA ASN A 69 -40.03 3.55 12.28
C ASN A 69 -38.89 2.53 12.00
N GLN A 70 -38.35 2.06 13.14
CA GLN A 70 -37.79 0.73 13.49
C GLN A 70 -36.32 0.46 13.10
N TYR A 71 -35.49 0.41 14.15
CA TYR A 71 -34.02 0.23 14.19
C TYR A 71 -33.17 1.26 13.42
N PHE A 72 -33.74 2.43 13.14
CA PHE A 72 -32.97 3.56 12.66
C PHE A 72 -32.13 4.16 13.79
N LEU A 73 -30.81 4.08 13.65
CA LEU A 73 -29.92 5.11 14.17
C LEU A 73 -30.28 6.39 13.41
N ASN A 74 -31.36 7.05 13.83
CA ASN A 74 -31.77 8.34 13.30
C ASN A 74 -30.60 9.30 13.47
N ASN A 75 -30.17 9.90 12.36
CA ASN A 75 -29.04 10.82 12.25
C ASN A 75 -29.14 12.11 13.12
N GLY A 76 -30.15 12.23 13.98
CA GLY A 76 -30.35 13.36 14.89
C GLY A 76 -29.82 13.15 16.31
N ASP A 77 -29.67 11.92 16.80
CA ASP A 77 -29.27 11.65 18.19
C ASP A 77 -28.44 10.36 18.29
N ILE A 78 -27.45 10.21 17.41
CA ILE A 78 -26.38 9.24 17.68
C ILE A 78 -25.63 9.79 18.90
N LYS A 79 -26.09 9.42 20.11
CA LYS A 79 -25.19 9.30 21.24
C LYS A 79 -24.08 8.41 20.74
N ASN A 80 -22.97 9.04 20.44
CA ASN A 80 -21.79 8.41 19.92
C ASN A 80 -21.14 7.60 21.06
N HIS A 81 -21.79 6.48 21.41
CA HIS A 81 -21.37 5.59 22.48
C HIS A 81 -19.98 5.01 22.24
N TYR A 82 -19.50 5.06 21.00
CA TYR A 82 -18.21 4.56 20.56
C TYR A 82 -17.12 5.65 20.45
N GLY A 83 -17.45 6.93 20.58
CA GLY A 83 -16.47 8.02 20.55
C GLY A 83 -15.94 8.43 19.17
N PHE A 84 -16.63 8.11 18.06
CA PHE A 84 -16.29 8.62 16.72
C PHE A 84 -16.54 10.12 16.58
N LYS A 85 -15.52 10.89 16.20
CA LYS A 85 -15.64 12.35 16.05
C LYS A 85 -16.66 12.82 15.00
N ASP A 86 -16.92 12.03 13.96
CA ASP A 86 -17.78 12.36 12.82
C ASP A 86 -18.20 11.09 12.06
N GLU A 87 -19.16 11.21 11.13
CA GLU A 87 -19.62 10.10 10.27
C GLU A 87 -18.49 9.51 9.42
N ILE A 88 -17.53 10.32 8.99
CA ILE A 88 -16.39 9.87 8.17
C ILE A 88 -15.51 8.90 8.97
N SER A 89 -15.34 9.16 10.27
CA SER A 89 -14.57 8.31 11.17
C SER A 89 -15.27 6.98 11.42
N LEU A 90 -16.60 7.00 11.59
CA LEU A 90 -17.40 5.78 11.67
C LEU A 90 -17.32 4.97 10.37
N LEU A 91 -17.46 5.62 9.20
CA LEU A 91 -17.33 4.96 7.90
C LEU A 91 -15.94 4.34 7.72
N ASN A 92 -14.87 5.08 8.03
CA ASN A 92 -13.50 4.59 7.95
C ASN A 92 -13.27 3.36 8.84
N TYR A 93 -13.85 3.37 10.05
CA TYR A 93 -13.82 2.23 10.95
C TYR A 93 -14.58 1.03 10.36
N PHE A 94 -15.78 1.25 9.81
CA PHE A 94 -16.64 0.22 9.24
C PHE A 94 -16.03 -0.45 7.99
N LEU A 95 -15.34 0.31 7.14
CA LEU A 95 -14.69 -0.23 5.93
C LEU A 95 -13.48 -1.12 6.25
N THR A 96 -12.91 -1.03 7.45
CA THR A 96 -11.74 -1.81 7.87
C THR A 96 -12.16 -3.23 8.28
N TYR A 97 -11.94 -4.22 7.41
CA TYR A 97 -12.40 -5.60 7.63
C TYR A 97 -11.84 -6.24 8.91
N LYS A 98 -10.65 -5.83 9.37
CA LYS A 98 -10.04 -6.27 10.63
C LYS A 98 -11.04 -6.26 11.80
N ASN A 99 -11.88 -5.23 11.88
CA ASN A 99 -12.82 -5.05 12.98
C ASN A 99 -14.03 -5.99 12.91
N TYR A 100 -14.31 -6.59 11.75
CA TYR A 100 -15.53 -7.36 11.49
C TYR A 100 -15.24 -8.83 11.12
N TYR A 101 -13.97 -9.17 10.88
CA TYR A 101 -13.57 -10.48 10.38
C TYR A 101 -14.14 -11.65 11.22
N ASP A 102 -14.16 -11.57 12.55
CA ASP A 102 -14.64 -12.67 13.41
C ASP A 102 -16.18 -12.81 13.46
N ILE A 103 -16.94 -11.80 13.01
CA ILE A 103 -18.40 -11.73 13.21
C ILE A 103 -19.19 -11.73 11.90
N GLU A 104 -18.53 -11.68 10.75
CA GLU A 104 -19.15 -11.75 9.43
C GLU A 104 -19.10 -13.17 8.87
N ASP A 105 -20.17 -13.58 8.19
CA ASP A 105 -20.34 -14.96 7.71
C ASP A 105 -19.40 -15.36 6.56
N TYR A 106 -18.56 -14.44 6.06
CA TYR A 106 -17.56 -14.75 5.03
C TYR A 106 -16.56 -15.81 5.51
N ASN A 107 -16.32 -15.94 6.81
CA ASN A 107 -15.44 -16.98 7.35
C ASN A 107 -16.03 -18.39 7.28
N ASN A 108 -17.35 -18.52 7.11
CA ASN A 108 -18.04 -19.81 7.03
C ASN A 108 -18.07 -20.36 5.59
N LYS A 109 -17.47 -19.64 4.64
CA LYS A 109 -17.44 -19.98 3.21
C LYS A 109 -15.99 -19.99 2.71
N ILE A 110 -15.74 -20.81 1.71
CA ILE A 110 -14.45 -20.87 0.99
C ILE A 110 -14.66 -20.27 -0.40
N TYR A 111 -13.91 -19.24 -0.74
CA TYR A 111 -14.06 -18.52 -2.00
C TYR A 111 -13.01 -18.89 -3.05
N ILE A 112 -11.82 -19.29 -2.61
CA ILE A 112 -10.76 -19.76 -3.50
C ILE A 112 -11.22 -21.02 -4.24
N ASN A 113 -10.68 -21.23 -5.45
CA ASN A 113 -10.99 -22.41 -6.23
C ASN A 113 -10.54 -23.70 -5.51
N GLN A 114 -11.51 -24.43 -4.93
CA GLN A 114 -11.28 -25.64 -4.14
C GLN A 114 -10.73 -26.82 -4.96
N THR A 115 -10.92 -26.83 -6.29
CA THR A 115 -10.32 -27.86 -7.15
C THR A 115 -8.84 -27.58 -7.41
N LYS A 116 -8.43 -26.31 -7.40
CA LYS A 116 -7.02 -25.88 -7.52
C LYS A 116 -6.30 -25.90 -6.17
N TYR A 117 -6.97 -25.52 -5.09
CA TYR A 117 -6.41 -25.37 -3.75
C TYR A 117 -7.25 -26.08 -2.71
N ILE A 118 -6.68 -27.10 -2.09
CA ILE A 118 -7.29 -27.78 -0.95
C ILE A 118 -6.79 -27.09 0.32
N LEU A 119 -7.54 -26.11 0.84
CA LEU A 119 -7.06 -25.18 1.87
C LEU A 119 -6.53 -25.87 3.15
N PHE A 120 -7.15 -26.96 3.60
CA PHE A 120 -6.71 -27.67 4.80
C PHE A 120 -5.31 -28.31 4.67
N LYS A 121 -4.77 -28.44 3.44
CA LYS A 121 -3.39 -28.89 3.22
C LYS A 121 -2.34 -27.82 3.54
N TYR A 122 -2.75 -26.56 3.70
CA TYR A 122 -1.86 -25.46 4.06
C TYR A 122 -2.02 -25.16 5.55
N PRO A 123 -1.02 -25.51 6.39
CA PRO A 123 -1.12 -25.27 7.83
C PRO A 123 -1.24 -23.77 8.09
N LYS A 124 -2.20 -23.38 8.93
CA LYS A 124 -2.37 -21.99 9.36
C LYS A 124 -1.14 -21.57 10.19
N PRO A 125 -0.41 -20.51 9.81
CA PRO A 125 0.76 -20.05 10.54
C PRO A 125 0.45 -19.70 11.99
N LYS A 126 1.39 -19.93 12.91
CA LYS A 126 1.20 -19.64 14.34
C LYS A 126 2.13 -18.53 14.78
N LEU A 127 1.57 -17.48 15.39
CA LEU A 127 2.37 -16.44 16.01
C LEU A 127 2.80 -16.87 17.42
N ILE A 128 4.06 -17.27 17.57
CA ILE A 128 4.62 -17.71 18.86
C ILE A 128 5.30 -16.54 19.59
N LYS A 129 6.05 -15.70 18.86
CA LYS A 129 6.79 -14.58 19.44
C LYS A 129 5.87 -13.53 20.05
N LYS A 130 6.30 -12.95 21.17
CA LYS A 130 5.54 -11.92 21.92
C LYS A 130 5.93 -10.49 21.56
N PHE A 131 7.10 -10.31 20.97
CA PHE A 131 7.68 -9.01 20.64
C PHE A 131 8.47 -9.11 19.33
N SER A 132 8.65 -7.95 18.70
CA SER A 132 9.48 -7.82 17.50
C SER A 132 10.93 -8.19 17.81
N ASN A 133 11.55 -8.98 16.93
CA ASN A 133 12.98 -9.21 16.89
C ASN A 133 13.63 -8.57 15.65
N PHE A 134 12.94 -7.60 15.05
CA PHE A 134 13.45 -6.87 13.88
C PHE A 134 14.73 -6.11 14.26
N THR A 135 15.77 -6.25 13.43
CA THR A 135 17.04 -5.57 13.62
C THR A 135 17.42 -4.74 12.39
N PRO A 136 17.98 -3.53 12.59
CA PRO A 136 18.08 -2.80 13.87
C PRO A 136 16.70 -2.40 14.43
N THR A 137 16.57 -2.35 15.75
CA THR A 137 15.41 -1.77 16.44
C THR A 137 15.24 -0.29 16.11
N ILE A 138 14.12 0.34 16.48
CA ILE A 138 13.93 1.78 16.27
C ILE A 138 15.06 2.58 16.94
N GLN A 139 15.37 2.27 18.20
CA GLN A 139 16.41 2.96 18.97
C GLN A 139 17.80 2.76 18.35
N GLU A 140 18.15 1.54 17.96
CA GLU A 140 19.42 1.27 17.28
C GLU A 140 19.51 1.98 15.94
N THR A 141 18.40 2.11 15.22
CA THR A 141 18.36 2.85 13.96
C THR A 141 18.58 4.33 14.18
N ASP A 142 17.98 4.92 15.22
CA ASP A 142 18.19 6.33 15.59
C ASP A 142 19.65 6.58 15.98
N ILE A 143 20.27 5.67 16.73
CA ILE A 143 21.71 5.73 17.05
C ILE A 143 22.55 5.66 15.77
N ASN A 144 22.24 4.72 14.87
CA ASN A 144 22.96 4.55 13.60
C ASN A 144 22.85 5.78 12.70
N ILE A 145 21.68 6.43 12.66
CA ILE A 145 21.46 7.68 11.92
C ILE A 145 22.32 8.80 12.52
N ASN A 146 22.32 8.97 13.85
CA ASN A 146 23.13 9.99 14.51
C ASN A 146 24.63 9.76 14.28
N ASN A 147 25.11 8.53 14.38
CA ASN A 147 26.50 8.18 14.10
C ASN A 147 26.89 8.46 12.65
N LEU A 148 25.99 8.20 11.70
CA LEU A 148 26.19 8.53 10.29
C LEU A 148 26.32 10.04 10.07
N ILE A 149 25.43 10.84 10.67
CA ILE A 149 25.45 12.32 10.59
C ILE A 149 26.77 12.87 11.13
N ILE A 150 27.23 12.37 12.28
CA ILE A 150 28.50 12.78 12.90
C ILE A 150 29.71 12.38 12.05
N SER A 151 29.78 11.11 11.64
CA SER A 151 30.95 10.55 10.94
C SER A 151 31.15 11.13 9.54
N GLU A 152 30.07 11.40 8.80
CA GLU A 152 30.16 12.00 7.47
C GLU A 152 30.15 13.54 7.50
N ASN A 153 30.18 14.13 8.70
CA ASN A 153 30.20 15.56 8.96
C ASN A 153 29.07 16.30 8.21
N VAL A 154 27.91 15.65 8.12
CA VAL A 154 26.75 16.12 7.36
C VAL A 154 25.93 17.02 8.26
N THR A 155 26.37 18.26 8.44
CA THR A 155 25.57 19.29 9.12
C THR A 155 24.50 19.88 8.20
N ASP A 156 24.70 19.75 6.88
CA ASP A 156 23.77 20.21 5.87
C ASP A 156 22.70 19.14 5.61
N GLU A 157 21.48 19.39 6.07
CA GLU A 157 20.30 18.54 5.84
C GLU A 157 20.14 18.17 4.36
N TYR A 158 20.49 19.08 3.44
CA TYR A 158 20.44 18.82 2.01
C TYR A 158 21.37 17.67 1.59
N LYS A 159 22.58 17.59 2.13
CA LYS A 159 23.51 16.48 1.81
C LYS A 159 23.00 15.16 2.41
N LEU A 160 22.34 15.21 3.56
CA LEU A 160 21.83 14.02 4.24
C LEU A 160 20.69 13.37 3.44
N ILE A 161 19.76 14.17 2.91
CA ILE A 161 18.60 13.64 2.18
C ILE A 161 18.97 12.96 0.85
N TYR A 162 20.19 13.10 0.33
CA TYR A 162 20.68 12.35 -0.84
C TYR A 162 21.61 11.18 -0.47
N ASN A 163 21.85 10.97 0.82
CA ASN A 163 22.76 9.94 1.29
C ASN A 163 22.13 8.54 1.26
N LYS A 164 22.69 7.62 0.47
CA LYS A 164 22.15 6.25 0.31
C LYS A 164 22.17 5.43 1.61
N LYS A 165 23.16 5.62 2.50
CA LYS A 165 23.19 4.93 3.80
C LYS A 165 22.07 5.44 4.69
N TYR A 166 21.87 6.77 4.70
CA TYR A 166 20.76 7.39 5.42
C TYR A 166 19.41 6.88 4.92
N HIS A 167 19.20 6.80 3.60
CA HIS A 167 17.98 6.23 3.00
C HIS A 167 17.68 4.82 3.51
N LYS A 168 18.70 3.96 3.53
CA LYS A 168 18.58 2.58 4.01
C LYS A 168 18.21 2.55 5.49
N LEU A 169 18.83 3.39 6.33
CA LEU A 169 18.51 3.49 7.75
C LEU A 169 17.08 4.00 7.98
N VAL A 170 16.64 5.02 7.24
CA VAL A 170 15.26 5.51 7.34
C VAL A 170 14.24 4.43 6.97
N LEU A 171 14.49 3.66 5.91
CA LEU A 171 13.64 2.53 5.55
C LEU A 171 13.63 1.45 6.65
N LYS A 172 14.80 1.10 7.21
CA LYS A 172 14.90 0.17 8.35
C LYS A 172 14.11 0.65 9.56
N ARG A 173 14.13 1.96 9.84
CA ARG A 173 13.35 2.56 10.93
C ARG A 173 11.85 2.38 10.73
N ILE A 174 11.37 2.59 9.50
CA ILE A 174 9.96 2.38 9.15
C ILE A 174 9.58 0.91 9.36
N GLN A 175 10.41 -0.03 8.91
CA GLN A 175 10.17 -1.46 9.05
C GLN A 175 10.18 -1.90 10.52
N ALA A 176 11.15 -1.44 11.33
CA ALA A 176 11.19 -1.69 12.76
C ALA A 176 9.90 -1.22 13.44
N ASN A 177 9.44 -0.01 13.09
CA ASN A 177 8.20 0.55 13.62
C ASN A 177 6.96 -0.24 13.22
N LEU A 178 6.87 -0.74 11.98
CA LEU A 178 5.78 -1.61 11.55
C LEU A 178 5.75 -2.93 12.32
N CYS A 179 6.93 -3.54 12.53
CA CYS A 179 7.03 -4.79 13.29
C CYS A 179 6.59 -4.57 14.74
N GLU A 180 7.13 -3.57 15.44
CA GLU A 180 6.76 -3.26 16.83
C GLU A 180 5.25 -2.97 16.95
N GLU A 181 4.73 -2.09 16.10
CA GLU A 181 3.30 -1.75 16.10
C GLU A 181 2.41 -2.98 15.86
N PHE A 182 2.79 -3.87 14.94
CA PHE A 182 2.05 -5.10 14.71
C PHE A 182 2.01 -5.97 15.96
N PHE A 183 3.15 -6.23 16.61
CA PHE A 183 3.19 -7.07 17.81
C PHE A 183 2.37 -6.48 18.95
N ASP A 184 2.49 -5.17 19.19
CA ASP A 184 1.71 -4.46 20.21
C ASP A 184 0.22 -4.57 19.93
N ASN A 185 -0.20 -4.32 18.69
CA ASN A 185 -1.59 -4.38 18.29
C ASN A 185 -2.16 -5.80 18.38
N TYR A 186 -1.44 -6.78 17.82
CA TYR A 186 -1.87 -8.17 17.79
C TYR A 186 -2.06 -8.72 19.21
N TRP A 187 -1.06 -8.54 20.08
CA TRP A 187 -1.13 -9.10 21.43
C TRP A 187 -2.11 -8.36 22.32
N ARG A 188 -2.22 -7.04 22.18
CA ARG A 188 -3.28 -6.29 22.88
C ARG A 188 -4.67 -6.80 22.49
N ASP A 189 -4.93 -6.99 21.20
CA ASP A 189 -6.24 -7.45 20.73
C ASP A 189 -6.49 -8.90 21.18
N PHE A 190 -5.48 -9.77 21.12
CA PHE A 190 -5.54 -11.15 21.64
C PHE A 190 -5.85 -11.20 23.13
N TYR A 191 -5.12 -10.46 23.97
CA TYR A 191 -5.31 -10.48 25.41
C TYR A 191 -6.64 -9.86 25.84
N LYS A 192 -7.14 -8.86 25.11
CA LYS A 192 -8.49 -8.33 25.32
C LYS A 192 -9.56 -9.40 25.06
N SER A 193 -9.52 -10.07 23.92
CA SER A 193 -10.49 -11.13 23.59
C SER A 193 -10.41 -12.28 24.58
N LYS A 194 -9.19 -12.71 24.94
CA LYS A 194 -8.99 -13.75 25.95
C LYS A 194 -9.56 -13.34 27.31
N TYR A 195 -9.26 -12.13 27.78
CA TYR A 195 -9.78 -11.62 29.05
C TYR A 195 -11.31 -11.61 29.07
N SER A 196 -11.95 -11.16 27.99
CA SER A 196 -13.40 -11.17 27.86
C SER A 196 -13.99 -12.58 28.00
N LEU A 197 -13.40 -13.56 27.29
CA LEU A 197 -13.83 -14.96 27.35
C LEU A 197 -13.63 -15.56 28.75
N ASP A 198 -12.46 -15.36 29.34
CA ASP A 198 -12.09 -15.93 30.65
C ASP A 198 -12.98 -15.41 31.80
N HIS A 199 -13.63 -14.24 31.62
CA HIS A 199 -14.48 -13.61 32.65
C HIS A 199 -15.96 -13.57 32.26
N GLY A 200 -16.39 -14.24 31.18
CA GLY A 200 -17.78 -14.21 30.71
C GLY A 200 -18.27 -12.82 30.31
N ILE A 201 -17.36 -11.90 29.98
CA ILE A 201 -17.67 -10.55 29.52
C ILE A 201 -17.98 -10.63 28.03
N VAL A 202 -19.13 -10.08 27.62
CA VAL A 202 -19.49 -9.99 26.21
C VAL A 202 -18.39 -9.21 25.46
N PRO A 203 -17.75 -9.80 24.44
CA PRO A 203 -16.75 -9.09 23.65
C PRO A 203 -17.31 -7.80 23.05
N PHE A 204 -16.44 -6.83 22.81
CA PHE A 204 -16.82 -5.60 22.12
C PHE A 204 -17.46 -5.92 20.76
N THR A 205 -18.69 -5.45 20.56
CA THR A 205 -19.37 -5.54 19.26
C THR A 205 -19.13 -4.25 18.48
N PRO A 206 -18.41 -4.31 17.34
CA PRO A 206 -18.19 -3.14 16.51
C PRO A 206 -19.53 -2.61 15.96
N PRO A 207 -19.70 -1.28 15.81
CA PRO A 207 -20.90 -0.71 15.22
C PRO A 207 -21.11 -1.24 13.81
N ARG A 208 -22.34 -1.61 13.46
CA ARG A 208 -22.70 -2.01 12.09
C ARG A 208 -23.50 -0.90 11.43
N LEU A 209 -23.18 -0.63 10.16
CA LEU A 209 -23.97 0.23 9.30
C LEU A 209 -24.93 -0.62 8.48
N SER A 210 -26.15 -0.12 8.26
CA SER A 210 -27.11 -0.78 7.38
C SER A 210 -26.60 -0.79 5.95
N LEU A 211 -26.69 -1.95 5.30
CA LEU A 211 -26.29 -2.13 3.91
C LEU A 211 -27.51 -2.09 2.97
N PRO A 212 -27.36 -1.62 1.73
CA PRO A 212 -26.14 -1.03 1.18
C PRO A 212 -25.85 0.36 1.77
N LEU A 213 -24.57 0.73 1.81
CA LEU A 213 -24.17 2.08 2.22
C LEU A 213 -24.66 3.13 1.23
N ASN A 214 -24.76 4.39 1.68
CA ASN A 214 -24.97 5.52 0.80
C ASN A 214 -23.73 5.75 -0.09
N ILE A 215 -23.87 5.44 -1.37
CA ILE A 215 -22.83 5.50 -2.41
C ILE A 215 -22.88 6.77 -3.27
N THR A 216 -23.56 7.83 -2.81
CA THR A 216 -23.61 9.14 -3.51
C THR A 216 -22.26 9.84 -3.58
N ARG A 217 -21.35 9.50 -2.65
CA ARG A 217 -19.97 10.00 -2.60
C ARG A 217 -18.99 8.83 -2.53
N PRO A 218 -17.72 9.00 -2.97
CA PRO A 218 -16.69 7.98 -2.80
C PRO A 218 -16.53 7.57 -1.33
N LEU A 219 -16.47 6.25 -1.10
CA LEU A 219 -16.32 5.70 0.25
C LEU A 219 -14.92 5.89 0.84
N LEU A 220 -13.87 5.99 0.01
CA LEU A 220 -12.50 6.18 0.47
C LEU A 220 -12.15 7.66 0.62
N THR A 221 -11.52 7.98 1.76
CA THR A 221 -10.87 9.27 1.99
C THR A 221 -9.47 9.30 1.36
N THR A 222 -8.98 10.50 1.02
CA THR A 222 -7.68 10.71 0.36
C THR A 222 -6.59 11.23 1.32
N PRO A 223 -5.29 11.02 1.00
CA PRO A 223 -4.77 10.34 -0.17
C PRO A 223 -4.99 8.82 -0.13
N ILE A 224 -5.29 8.26 -1.29
CA ILE A 224 -5.36 6.82 -1.49
C ILE A 224 -3.94 6.29 -1.63
N LEU A 225 -3.59 5.27 -0.85
CA LEU A 225 -2.29 4.61 -0.89
C LEU A 225 -2.46 3.28 -1.62
N TYR A 226 -2.25 3.27 -2.94
CA TYR A 226 -2.34 2.06 -3.76
C TYR A 226 -1.02 1.28 -3.72
N LEU A 227 -0.99 0.26 -2.86
CA LEU A 227 0.12 -0.68 -2.77
C LEU A 227 0.07 -1.62 -3.97
N HIS A 228 0.89 -1.37 -4.98
CA HIS A 228 0.92 -2.17 -6.20
C HIS A 228 1.86 -3.36 -6.02
N ILE A 229 1.28 -4.54 -5.80
CA ILE A 229 2.01 -5.80 -5.78
C ILE A 229 2.34 -6.23 -7.22
N PRO A 230 3.61 -6.54 -7.56
CA PRO A 230 3.98 -7.00 -8.89
C PRO A 230 3.07 -8.10 -9.44
N LYS A 231 2.69 -7.94 -10.71
CA LYS A 231 1.84 -8.85 -11.47
C LYS A 231 0.38 -8.95 -11.00
N CYS A 232 -0.09 -8.01 -10.20
CA CYS A 232 -1.50 -7.87 -9.79
C CYS A 232 -2.18 -6.67 -10.47
N ALA A 233 -2.16 -6.66 -11.81
CA ALA A 233 -2.80 -5.66 -12.69
C ALA A 233 -2.32 -4.19 -12.63
N GLY A 234 -1.23 -3.83 -11.95
CA GLY A 234 -1.02 -2.40 -11.68
C GLY A 234 -0.49 -1.50 -12.81
N HIS A 235 -0.03 -2.00 -13.96
CA HIS A 235 0.15 -1.11 -15.13
C HIS A 235 -1.23 -0.63 -15.62
N THR A 236 -2.21 -1.53 -15.67
CA THR A 236 -3.59 -1.18 -15.99
C THR A 236 -4.19 -0.25 -14.94
N SER A 237 -3.99 -0.54 -13.65
CA SER A 237 -4.45 0.34 -12.56
C SER A 237 -3.78 1.71 -12.60
N TYR A 238 -2.50 1.80 -12.92
CA TYR A 238 -1.81 3.09 -13.08
C TYR A 238 -2.46 3.94 -14.16
N LEU A 239 -2.62 3.39 -15.37
CA LEU A 239 -3.26 4.11 -16.48
C LEU A 239 -4.69 4.54 -16.14
N LEU A 240 -5.43 3.70 -15.41
CA LEU A 240 -6.76 4.01 -14.91
C LEU A 240 -6.74 5.25 -14.00
N PHE A 241 -5.90 5.24 -12.95
CA PHE A 241 -5.84 6.33 -11.97
C PHE A 241 -5.23 7.61 -12.54
N GLU A 242 -4.18 7.50 -13.35
CA GLU A 242 -3.56 8.63 -14.04
C GLU A 242 -4.57 9.36 -14.92
N ASN A 243 -5.35 8.62 -15.71
CA ASN A 243 -6.39 9.18 -16.55
C ASN A 243 -7.55 9.77 -15.74
N PHE A 244 -8.02 9.07 -14.70
CA PHE A 244 -9.14 9.53 -13.87
C PHE A 244 -8.84 10.84 -13.15
N PHE A 245 -7.69 10.92 -12.46
CA PHE A 245 -7.28 12.12 -11.75
C PHE A 245 -6.64 13.18 -12.68
N LYS A 246 -6.53 12.90 -13.98
CA LYS A 246 -5.86 13.75 -14.98
C LYS A 246 -4.46 14.18 -14.52
N GLY A 247 -3.73 13.24 -13.90
CA GLY A 247 -2.43 13.47 -13.26
C GLY A 247 -2.40 14.38 -12.03
N LYS A 248 -3.52 15.02 -11.62
CA LYS A 248 -3.53 15.95 -10.49
C LYS A 248 -3.51 15.21 -9.16
N GLY A 249 -2.54 15.54 -8.29
CA GLY A 249 -2.40 14.92 -6.97
C GLY A 249 -2.07 13.42 -7.03
N VAL A 250 -1.52 12.97 -8.17
CA VAL A 250 -1.07 11.59 -8.43
C VAL A 250 0.45 11.55 -8.34
N ILE A 251 1.01 10.55 -7.66
CA ILE A 251 2.44 10.22 -7.76
C ILE A 251 2.60 8.71 -7.97
N GLN A 252 3.48 8.34 -8.91
CA GLN A 252 3.88 6.96 -9.16
C GLN A 252 5.28 6.70 -8.58
N LEU A 253 5.41 5.61 -7.82
CA LEU A 253 6.64 5.21 -7.15
C LEU A 253 7.04 3.79 -7.58
N TRP A 254 8.31 3.61 -7.96
CA TRP A 254 8.85 2.29 -8.36
C TRP A 254 9.41 1.49 -7.18
N SER A 255 9.64 2.15 -6.06
CA SER A 255 10.13 1.58 -4.80
C SER A 255 9.61 2.41 -3.63
N HIS A 256 9.94 2.04 -2.40
CA HIS A 256 9.75 2.97 -1.28
C HIS A 256 10.51 4.28 -1.58
N PRO A 257 9.88 5.45 -1.42
CA PRO A 257 10.50 6.73 -1.75
C PRO A 257 11.70 6.96 -0.83
N SER A 258 12.77 7.50 -1.38
CA SER A 258 13.86 8.04 -0.58
C SER A 258 13.45 9.37 0.08
N PRO A 259 14.11 9.77 1.18
CA PRO A 259 13.87 11.06 1.84
C PRO A 259 13.78 12.29 0.92
N ASP A 260 14.58 12.36 -0.15
CA ASP A 260 14.52 13.45 -1.13
C ASP A 260 13.20 13.50 -1.93
N MET A 261 12.48 12.39 -2.02
CA MET A 261 11.17 12.30 -2.68
C MET A 261 9.99 12.61 -1.74
N TYR A 262 10.21 12.74 -0.43
CA TYR A 262 9.13 12.90 0.55
C TYR A 262 8.30 14.16 0.33
N TYR A 263 8.93 15.23 -0.16
CA TYR A 263 8.24 16.46 -0.51
C TYR A 263 7.22 16.23 -1.63
N ASP A 264 7.58 15.49 -2.68
CA ASP A 264 6.67 15.19 -3.79
C ASP A 264 5.54 14.24 -3.35
N VAL A 265 5.87 13.26 -2.49
CA VAL A 265 4.85 12.39 -1.85
C VAL A 265 3.87 13.22 -1.01
N SER A 266 4.35 14.22 -0.27
CA SER A 266 3.52 15.08 0.58
C SER A 266 2.51 15.95 -0.21
N LYS A 267 2.77 16.16 -1.51
CA LYS A 267 1.89 16.90 -2.42
C LYS A 267 0.83 16.04 -3.09
N ALA A 268 0.98 14.72 -3.09
CA ALA A 268 0.02 13.81 -3.69
C ALA A 268 -1.25 13.73 -2.84
N SER A 269 -2.22 14.60 -3.12
CA SER A 269 -3.47 14.71 -2.35
C SER A 269 -4.53 13.68 -2.73
N ASN A 270 -4.42 13.03 -3.91
CA ASN A 270 -5.41 12.11 -4.42
C ASN A 270 -4.95 10.67 -4.28
N ILE A 271 -3.83 10.32 -4.91
CA ILE A 271 -3.33 8.94 -4.90
C ILE A 271 -1.79 8.89 -4.94
N ILE A 272 -1.25 8.06 -4.06
CA ILE A 272 0.15 7.62 -4.05
C ILE A 272 0.11 6.16 -4.45
N LEU A 273 0.70 5.83 -5.60
CA LEU A 273 0.65 4.48 -6.13
C LEU A 273 2.03 3.95 -6.47
N GLY A 274 2.30 2.67 -6.22
CA GLY A 274 3.63 2.16 -6.54
C GLY A 274 4.00 0.81 -5.97
N HIS A 275 5.15 0.32 -6.41
CA HIS A 275 5.76 -0.94 -5.96
C HIS A 275 6.52 -0.78 -4.62
N TYR A 276 6.03 0.09 -3.73
CA TYR A 276 6.51 0.16 -2.36
C TYR A 276 5.85 -0.92 -1.50
N HIS A 277 6.55 -1.34 -0.44
CA HIS A 277 5.99 -2.24 0.56
C HIS A 277 5.13 -1.45 1.55
N TYR A 278 4.27 -2.13 2.30
CA TYR A 278 3.42 -1.48 3.31
C TYR A 278 4.23 -0.59 4.25
N GLY A 279 3.68 0.56 4.67
CA GLY A 279 4.35 1.50 5.57
C GLY A 279 4.53 2.93 5.06
N ILE A 280 4.22 3.23 3.79
CA ILE A 280 4.36 4.59 3.25
C ILE A 280 3.57 5.66 4.03
N HIS A 281 2.51 5.28 4.77
CA HIS A 281 1.78 6.20 5.64
C HIS A 281 2.65 6.82 6.74
N LYS A 282 3.77 6.18 7.11
CA LYS A 282 4.71 6.68 8.14
C LYS A 282 5.42 7.97 7.75
N ILE A 283 5.46 8.29 6.46
CA ILE A 283 6.12 9.50 5.93
C ILE A 283 5.11 10.58 5.50
N LEU A 284 3.81 10.32 5.67
CA LEU A 284 2.78 11.30 5.30
C LEU A 284 2.78 12.48 6.28
N PRO A 285 2.48 13.70 5.80
CA PRO A 285 2.31 14.86 6.66
C PRO A 285 1.13 14.67 7.62
N GLU A 286 1.17 15.37 8.76
CA GLU A 286 0.18 15.26 9.85
C GLU A 286 -1.27 15.39 9.36
N LYS A 287 -1.53 16.32 8.42
CA LYS A 287 -2.86 16.54 7.82
C LYS A 287 -3.51 15.30 7.21
N PHE A 288 -2.71 14.30 6.80
CA PHE A 288 -3.19 13.08 6.17
C PHE A 288 -3.24 11.87 7.10
N LYS A 289 -2.66 11.94 8.31
CA LYS A 289 -2.56 10.78 9.23
C LYS A 289 -3.89 10.11 9.55
N ASN A 290 -4.99 10.87 9.52
CA ASN A 290 -6.33 10.36 9.83
C ASN A 290 -7.26 10.27 8.60
N THR A 291 -6.75 10.53 7.39
CA THR A 291 -7.57 10.56 6.17
C THR A 291 -7.06 9.64 5.06
N TYR A 292 -5.84 9.11 5.14
CA TYR A 292 -5.36 8.20 4.11
C TYR A 292 -6.18 6.89 4.07
N SER A 293 -6.19 6.25 2.90
CA SER A 293 -6.85 4.97 2.70
C SER A 293 -5.94 4.02 1.93
N TYR A 294 -5.52 2.92 2.56
CA TYR A 294 -4.84 1.87 1.83
C TYR A 294 -5.79 1.11 0.92
N MET A 295 -5.31 0.84 -0.29
CA MET A 295 -5.93 -0.10 -1.21
C MET A 295 -4.86 -0.95 -1.92
N THR A 296 -5.25 -2.13 -2.38
CA THR A 296 -4.36 -3.03 -3.13
C THR A 296 -5.15 -3.88 -4.13
N MET A 297 -4.45 -4.68 -4.92
CA MET A 297 -5.02 -5.78 -5.69
C MET A 297 -4.19 -7.04 -5.45
N LEU A 298 -4.87 -8.17 -5.25
CA LEU A 298 -4.23 -9.48 -5.21
C LEU A 298 -4.55 -10.27 -6.48
N ARG A 299 -3.84 -11.39 -6.64
CA ARG A 299 -3.96 -12.30 -7.77
C ARG A 299 -3.86 -13.72 -7.25
N ASP A 300 -4.43 -14.68 -7.98
CA ASP A 300 -4.15 -16.10 -7.79
C ASP A 300 -2.63 -16.33 -7.64
N PRO A 301 -2.16 -16.92 -6.52
CA PRO A 301 -0.73 -17.00 -6.23
C PRO A 301 0.08 -17.77 -7.25
N VAL A 302 -0.51 -18.80 -7.87
CA VAL A 302 0.19 -19.61 -8.88
C VAL A 302 0.31 -18.82 -10.17
N ASP A 303 -0.78 -18.21 -10.63
CA ASP A 303 -0.82 -17.45 -11.87
C ASP A 303 0.04 -16.18 -11.75
N ARG A 304 0.13 -15.59 -10.55
CA ARG A 304 1.04 -14.48 -10.25
C ARG A 304 2.50 -14.87 -10.46
N VAL A 305 2.94 -15.98 -9.88
CA VAL A 305 4.34 -16.45 -9.99
C VAL A 305 4.69 -16.79 -11.44
N ILE A 306 3.81 -17.48 -12.16
CA ILE A 306 4.05 -17.79 -13.57
C ILE A 306 4.14 -16.52 -14.41
N SER A 307 3.22 -15.58 -14.19
CA SER A 307 3.25 -14.28 -14.87
C SER A 307 4.51 -13.48 -14.55
N HIS A 308 5.07 -13.60 -13.33
CA HIS A 308 6.28 -12.90 -12.92
C HIS A 308 7.52 -13.49 -13.58
N TYR A 309 7.64 -14.82 -13.59
CA TYR A 309 8.72 -15.53 -14.27
C TYR A 309 8.81 -15.15 -15.75
N TYR A 310 7.71 -15.24 -16.49
CA TYR A 310 7.70 -14.89 -17.91
C TYR A 310 7.90 -13.39 -18.16
N TYR A 311 7.44 -12.53 -17.24
CA TYR A 311 7.77 -11.10 -17.30
C TYR A 311 9.28 -10.90 -17.20
N HIS A 312 9.95 -11.44 -16.19
CA HIS A 312 11.41 -11.32 -16.06
C HIS A 312 12.11 -11.91 -17.29
N ARG A 313 11.70 -13.08 -17.77
CA ARG A 313 12.32 -13.75 -18.93
C ARG A 313 12.19 -12.99 -20.26
N ASN A 314 11.16 -12.15 -20.41
CA ASN A 314 10.84 -11.45 -21.65
C ASN A 314 11.17 -9.95 -21.65
N ASN A 315 11.59 -9.38 -20.52
CA ASN A 315 11.90 -7.95 -20.40
C ASN A 315 13.40 -7.75 -20.14
N ALA A 316 14.18 -7.51 -21.21
CA ALA A 316 15.65 -7.44 -21.15
C ALA A 316 16.23 -6.37 -20.20
N TYR A 317 15.43 -5.35 -19.86
CA TYR A 317 15.82 -4.28 -18.94
C TYR A 317 15.47 -4.58 -17.46
N ASP A 318 14.83 -5.71 -17.18
CA ASP A 318 14.49 -6.09 -15.81
C ASP A 318 15.73 -6.64 -15.05
N PRO A 319 15.92 -6.27 -13.77
CA PRO A 319 17.07 -6.73 -12.98
C PRO A 319 17.20 -8.25 -12.82
N GLU A 320 16.11 -9.01 -12.93
CA GLU A 320 16.11 -10.48 -12.88
C GLU A 320 16.00 -11.14 -14.27
N TYR A 321 16.14 -10.37 -15.37
CA TYR A 321 16.11 -10.92 -16.74
C TYR A 321 17.12 -12.04 -16.94
N LEU A 322 18.39 -11.80 -16.60
CA LEU A 322 19.44 -12.79 -16.78
C LEU A 322 19.14 -14.08 -16.01
N LEU A 323 18.74 -13.96 -14.73
CA LEU A 323 18.36 -15.09 -13.90
C LEU A 323 17.21 -15.89 -14.53
N ALA A 324 16.14 -15.22 -14.95
CA ALA A 324 14.97 -15.88 -15.53
C ALA A 324 15.21 -16.43 -16.95
N LYS A 325 16.15 -15.86 -17.71
CA LYS A 325 16.48 -16.28 -19.07
C LYS A 325 17.41 -17.49 -19.10
N THR A 326 18.40 -17.55 -18.22
CA THR A 326 19.43 -18.59 -18.23
C THR A 326 19.09 -19.80 -17.35
N SER A 327 18.10 -19.69 -16.46
CA SER A 327 17.64 -20.82 -15.64
C SER A 327 16.42 -21.51 -16.25
N THR A 328 16.28 -22.79 -15.90
CA THR A 328 14.99 -23.48 -16.04
C THR A 328 13.95 -22.84 -15.11
N PHE A 329 12.66 -23.06 -15.35
CA PHE A 329 11.62 -22.51 -14.47
C PHE A 329 11.78 -23.05 -13.03
N SER A 330 12.11 -24.34 -12.87
CA SER A 330 12.40 -24.94 -11.56
C SER A 330 13.55 -24.23 -10.84
N GLU A 331 14.69 -24.03 -11.52
CA GLU A 331 15.83 -23.31 -10.93
C GLU A 331 15.48 -21.86 -10.57
N TRP A 332 14.67 -21.17 -11.38
CA TRP A 332 14.23 -19.82 -11.06
C TRP A 332 13.37 -19.79 -9.79
N LEU A 333 12.47 -20.77 -9.61
CA LEU A 333 11.68 -20.91 -8.38
C LEU A 333 12.55 -21.08 -7.14
N ASP A 334 13.69 -21.76 -7.26
CA ASP A 334 14.63 -21.98 -6.17
C ASP A 334 15.46 -20.74 -5.84
N ARG A 335 15.84 -19.96 -6.86
CA ARG A 335 16.82 -18.86 -6.76
C ARG A 335 16.20 -17.48 -6.57
N SER A 336 14.97 -17.23 -7.04
CA SER A 336 14.36 -15.90 -6.92
C SER A 336 13.50 -15.79 -5.65
N PRO A 337 13.70 -14.77 -4.79
CA PRO A 337 12.82 -14.52 -3.64
C PRO A 337 11.42 -14.08 -4.06
N ARG A 338 11.24 -13.68 -5.32
CA ARG A 338 9.95 -13.29 -5.92
C ARG A 338 9.06 -14.50 -6.23
N ALA A 339 9.64 -15.69 -6.27
CA ALA A 339 8.92 -16.95 -6.47
C ALA A 339 8.24 -17.50 -5.21
N SER A 340 8.43 -16.87 -4.03
CA SER A 340 7.93 -17.38 -2.75
C SER A 340 7.30 -16.27 -1.90
N ASN A 341 5.99 -16.41 -1.66
CA ASN A 341 5.18 -15.58 -0.76
C ASN A 341 5.40 -14.07 -0.96
N GLU A 342 5.49 -13.62 -2.21
CA GLU A 342 5.81 -12.22 -2.51
C GLU A 342 4.67 -11.27 -2.13
N MET A 343 3.41 -11.68 -2.27
CA MET A 343 2.29 -10.84 -1.82
C MET A 343 2.35 -10.63 -0.31
N THR A 344 2.64 -11.70 0.44
CA THR A 344 2.88 -11.68 1.89
C THR A 344 3.98 -10.68 2.25
N ARG A 345 5.11 -10.74 1.56
CA ARG A 345 6.24 -9.81 1.77
C ARG A 345 5.86 -8.35 1.53
N PHE A 346 5.20 -8.06 0.41
CA PHE A 346 4.75 -6.69 0.09
C PHE A 346 3.79 -6.13 1.14
N LEU A 347 2.83 -6.96 1.57
CA LEU A 347 1.81 -6.59 2.56
C LEU A 347 2.37 -6.47 3.98
N SER A 348 3.44 -7.18 4.34
CA SER A 348 4.05 -7.06 5.66
C SER A 348 4.85 -5.76 5.84
N GLY A 349 5.36 -5.18 4.75
CA GLY A 349 6.26 -4.01 4.80
C GLY A 349 7.76 -4.37 4.76
N LEU A 350 8.09 -5.66 4.77
CA LEU A 350 9.48 -6.15 4.73
C LEU A 350 9.93 -6.41 3.30
N THR A 351 11.23 -6.34 3.00
CA THR A 351 11.77 -6.67 1.68
C THR A 351 12.53 -8.00 1.69
N LYS A 352 13.07 -8.39 0.52
CA LYS A 352 13.94 -9.56 0.39
C LYS A 352 15.26 -9.45 1.16
N ASP A 353 15.67 -8.22 1.50
CA ASP A 353 16.91 -7.96 2.24
C ASP A 353 16.76 -8.28 3.73
N GLU A 354 15.53 -8.18 4.25
CA GLU A 354 15.19 -8.56 5.63
C GLU A 354 14.89 -10.06 5.71
N GLU A 355 14.07 -10.55 4.78
CA GLU A 355 13.66 -11.95 4.76
C GLU A 355 13.68 -12.47 3.33
N PHE A 356 14.55 -13.42 2.99
CA PHE A 356 14.50 -14.05 1.67
C PHE A 356 13.22 -14.90 1.50
N LYS A 357 12.75 -15.54 2.58
CA LYS A 357 11.49 -16.29 2.65
C LYS A 357 10.65 -15.73 3.80
N PRO A 358 9.40 -15.32 3.55
CA PRO A 358 8.51 -14.86 4.62
C PRO A 358 8.35 -15.92 5.71
N THR A 359 8.27 -15.46 6.95
CA THR A 359 8.05 -16.27 8.15
C THR A 359 6.58 -16.27 8.57
N ASP A 360 6.23 -17.07 9.57
CA ASP A 360 4.88 -17.09 10.16
C ASP A 360 4.50 -15.70 10.69
N GLU A 361 5.45 -14.99 11.32
CA GLU A 361 5.30 -13.61 11.76
C GLU A 361 4.95 -12.68 10.60
N THR A 362 5.68 -12.81 9.49
CA THR A 362 5.47 -12.00 8.28
C THR A 362 4.12 -12.25 7.66
N PHE A 363 3.61 -13.50 7.70
CA PHE A 363 2.23 -13.79 7.32
C PHE A 363 1.22 -13.07 8.21
N HIS A 364 1.37 -13.11 9.53
CA HIS A 364 0.42 -12.44 10.43
C HIS A 364 0.46 -10.92 10.27
N MET A 365 1.63 -10.33 10.06
CA MET A 365 1.77 -8.91 9.71
C MET A 365 1.03 -8.59 8.41
N ALA A 366 1.27 -9.37 7.36
CA ALA A 366 0.61 -9.19 6.07
C ALA A 366 -0.91 -9.30 6.17
N LEU A 367 -1.41 -10.30 6.91
CA LEU A 367 -2.84 -10.51 7.14
C LEU A 367 -3.45 -9.33 7.92
N TYR A 368 -2.76 -8.86 8.96
CA TYR A 368 -3.18 -7.70 9.75
C TYR A 368 -3.29 -6.45 8.89
N HIS A 369 -2.27 -6.16 8.08
CA HIS A 369 -2.26 -5.01 7.18
C HIS A 369 -3.30 -5.14 6.07
N LEU A 370 -3.44 -6.31 5.46
CA LEU A 370 -4.45 -6.58 4.42
C LEU A 370 -5.85 -6.30 4.95
N ARG A 371 -6.23 -6.86 6.11
CA ARG A 371 -7.52 -6.62 6.76
C ARG A 371 -7.73 -5.17 7.19
N SER A 372 -6.65 -4.40 7.33
CA SER A 372 -6.70 -2.96 7.65
C SER A 372 -6.89 -2.09 6.42
N MET A 373 -6.75 -2.63 5.21
CA MET A 373 -7.02 -1.92 3.96
C MET A 373 -8.53 -1.77 3.76
N LYS A 374 -8.95 -0.62 3.23
CA LYS A 374 -10.37 -0.30 3.02
C LYS A 374 -10.88 -0.78 1.66
N PHE A 375 -9.97 -1.19 0.77
CA PHE A 375 -10.31 -1.77 -0.53
C PHE A 375 -9.24 -2.76 -1.00
N VAL A 376 -9.68 -3.92 -1.45
CA VAL A 376 -8.87 -4.97 -2.06
C VAL A 376 -9.54 -5.40 -3.36
N GLY A 377 -8.87 -5.24 -4.50
CA GLY A 377 -9.32 -5.78 -5.78
C GLY A 377 -8.74 -7.17 -6.07
N ILE A 378 -9.34 -7.86 -7.05
CA ILE A 378 -8.93 -9.20 -7.47
C ILE A 378 -8.61 -9.16 -8.97
N THR A 379 -7.40 -9.58 -9.34
CA THR A 379 -6.91 -9.51 -10.72
C THR A 379 -7.77 -10.33 -11.68
N GLU A 380 -8.23 -11.51 -11.25
CA GLU A 380 -9.09 -12.42 -12.01
C GLU A 380 -10.51 -11.87 -12.18
N ARG A 381 -10.89 -10.88 -11.36
CA ARG A 381 -12.19 -10.18 -11.36
C ARG A 381 -11.97 -8.70 -11.60
N PHE A 382 -11.14 -8.38 -12.61
CA PHE A 382 -10.72 -7.01 -12.89
C PHE A 382 -11.91 -6.13 -13.27
N LYS A 383 -12.85 -6.64 -14.10
CA LYS A 383 -14.05 -5.92 -14.51
C LYS A 383 -14.92 -5.54 -13.30
N GLU A 384 -15.12 -6.48 -12.38
CA GLU A 384 -15.79 -6.28 -11.10
C GLU A 384 -15.03 -5.31 -10.20
N THR A 385 -13.70 -5.39 -10.16
CA THR A 385 -12.87 -4.44 -9.43
C THR A 385 -13.11 -3.02 -9.93
N ILE A 386 -13.11 -2.79 -11.25
CA ILE A 386 -13.44 -1.48 -11.83
C ILE A 386 -14.85 -1.03 -11.47
N ALA A 387 -15.83 -1.94 -11.47
CA ALA A 387 -17.20 -1.61 -11.06
C ALA A 387 -17.26 -1.11 -9.62
N LEU A 388 -16.52 -1.73 -8.70
CA LEU A 388 -16.44 -1.28 -7.31
C LEU A 388 -15.69 0.05 -7.15
N LEU A 389 -14.68 0.33 -7.99
CA LEU A 389 -13.92 1.59 -7.92
C LEU A 389 -14.80 2.83 -8.19
N LYS A 390 -15.95 2.67 -8.86
CA LYS A 390 -16.96 3.74 -8.94
C LYS A 390 -17.41 4.20 -7.56
N PHE A 391 -17.71 3.27 -6.66
CA PHE A 391 -18.26 3.58 -5.34
C PHE A 391 -17.16 3.92 -4.34
N TYR A 392 -16.01 3.26 -4.44
CA TYR A 392 -14.91 3.47 -3.49
C TYR A 392 -14.08 4.71 -3.80
N VAL A 393 -13.81 4.99 -5.07
CA VAL A 393 -12.90 6.07 -5.51
C VAL A 393 -13.62 7.16 -6.31
N GLY A 394 -14.81 6.87 -6.85
CA GLY A 394 -15.54 7.79 -7.71
C GLY A 394 -15.28 7.60 -9.21
N ILE A 395 -14.55 6.54 -9.60
CA ILE A 395 -14.14 6.29 -10.98
C ILE A 395 -15.35 5.96 -11.87
N GLU A 396 -15.67 6.84 -12.82
CA GLU A 396 -16.80 6.65 -13.74
C GLU A 396 -16.37 6.07 -15.09
N ASN A 397 -17.12 5.05 -15.55
CA ASN A 397 -17.30 4.64 -16.94
C ASN A 397 -16.06 4.76 -17.85
N HIS A 398 -14.98 4.09 -17.49
CA HIS A 398 -13.85 3.94 -18.40
C HIS A 398 -14.05 2.72 -19.31
N ARG A 399 -13.95 2.92 -20.64
CA ARG A 399 -13.81 1.84 -21.61
C ARG A 399 -12.51 1.09 -21.29
N ILE A 400 -12.61 -0.06 -20.64
CA ILE A 400 -11.46 -0.94 -20.46
C ILE A 400 -11.15 -1.50 -21.84
N ARG A 401 -9.92 -1.31 -22.34
CA ARG A 401 -9.51 -2.07 -23.54
C ARG A 401 -9.41 -3.53 -23.11
N GLU A 402 -10.30 -4.39 -23.62
CA GLU A 402 -10.38 -5.83 -23.28
C GLU A 402 -9.03 -6.55 -23.24
N LYS A 403 -8.07 -6.13 -24.08
CA LYS A 403 -6.69 -6.68 -24.12
C LYS A 403 -5.90 -6.52 -22.81
N GLN A 404 -6.42 -5.78 -21.82
CA GLN A 404 -5.81 -5.66 -20.49
C GLN A 404 -6.36 -6.64 -19.47
N ASN A 405 -7.47 -7.32 -19.76
CA ASN A 405 -7.85 -8.49 -18.99
C ASN A 405 -6.77 -9.53 -19.28
N ALA A 406 -5.99 -9.89 -18.26
CA ALA A 406 -5.26 -11.14 -18.26
C ALA A 406 -6.31 -12.25 -18.33
N ALA A 407 -6.88 -12.49 -19.53
CA ALA A 407 -7.71 -13.63 -19.84
C ALA A 407 -7.01 -14.81 -19.19
N LYS A 408 -7.73 -15.53 -18.29
CA LYS A 408 -7.23 -16.71 -17.55
C LYS A 408 -6.13 -17.34 -18.38
N ILE A 409 -4.88 -16.99 -18.07
CA ILE A 409 -3.77 -17.55 -18.83
C ILE A 409 -3.69 -18.94 -18.23
N ASN A 410 -4.53 -19.84 -18.74
CA ASN A 410 -4.23 -21.24 -18.67
C ASN A 410 -2.83 -21.31 -19.23
N HIS A 411 -1.91 -21.75 -18.39
CA HIS A 411 -0.54 -22.02 -18.76
C HIS A 411 -0.46 -23.53 -19.00
N PRO A 412 -1.09 -24.09 -20.07
CA PRO A 412 -1.07 -25.53 -20.32
C PRO A 412 0.35 -26.06 -20.47
N ASP A 413 1.29 -25.18 -20.83
CA ASP A 413 2.70 -25.49 -21.02
C ASP A 413 3.49 -25.55 -19.70
N VAL A 414 2.91 -25.20 -18.56
CA VAL A 414 3.59 -25.29 -17.25
C VAL A 414 3.32 -26.67 -16.64
N PRO A 415 4.34 -27.53 -16.47
CA PRO A 415 4.14 -28.88 -15.97
C PRO A 415 3.51 -28.92 -14.58
N PHE A 416 2.72 -29.96 -14.31
CA PHE A 416 2.05 -30.16 -13.02
C PHE A 416 3.01 -30.08 -11.82
N TYR A 417 4.20 -30.69 -11.91
CA TYR A 417 5.17 -30.67 -10.82
C TYR A 417 5.69 -29.24 -10.50
N ILE A 418 5.75 -28.35 -11.49
CA ILE A 418 6.09 -26.94 -11.30
C ILE A 418 4.95 -26.21 -10.59
N ILE A 419 3.70 -26.46 -10.99
CA ILE A 419 2.51 -25.89 -10.32
C ILE A 419 2.49 -26.28 -8.83
N GLU A 420 2.73 -27.55 -8.51
CA GLU A 420 2.77 -28.02 -7.12
C GLU A 420 3.95 -27.42 -6.34
N ALA A 421 5.12 -27.25 -6.98
CA ALA A 421 6.26 -26.55 -6.38
C ALA A 421 5.93 -25.08 -6.07
N ILE A 422 5.22 -24.39 -6.97
CA ILE A 422 4.76 -23.02 -6.75
C ILE A 422 3.78 -22.97 -5.56
N LYS A 423 2.78 -23.86 -5.52
CA LYS A 423 1.82 -23.93 -4.40
C LYS A 423 2.52 -24.12 -3.06
N LYS A 424 3.50 -25.02 -2.98
CA LYS A 424 4.26 -25.27 -1.75
C LYS A 424 5.06 -24.03 -1.31
N ARG A 425 5.66 -23.30 -2.25
CA ARG A 425 6.45 -22.08 -1.99
C ARG A 425 5.61 -20.84 -1.66
N ASN A 426 4.31 -20.87 -1.98
CA ASN A 426 3.40 -19.73 -1.89
C ASN A 426 2.18 -20.01 -0.99
N ASN A 427 2.36 -20.83 0.04
CA ASN A 427 1.31 -21.22 1.00
C ASN A 427 0.68 -20.01 1.72
N PHE A 428 1.47 -19.02 2.12
CA PHE A 428 0.97 -17.82 2.78
C PHE A 428 0.19 -16.94 1.81
N ASP A 429 0.68 -16.78 0.59
CA ASP A 429 -0.02 -16.06 -0.47
C ASP A 429 -1.38 -16.71 -0.80
N ILE A 430 -1.49 -18.04 -0.75
CA ILE A 430 -2.77 -18.78 -0.90
C ILE A 430 -3.75 -18.42 0.21
N LEU A 431 -3.30 -18.40 1.47
CA LEU A 431 -4.13 -18.04 2.61
C LEU A 431 -4.55 -16.56 2.57
N LEU A 432 -3.64 -15.66 2.18
CA LEU A 432 -3.95 -14.23 2.01
C LEU A 432 -4.90 -14.00 0.84
N TYR A 433 -4.78 -14.77 -0.24
CA TYR A 433 -5.68 -14.65 -1.38
C TYR A 433 -7.11 -15.08 -1.03
N GLU A 434 -7.29 -16.16 -0.27
CA GLU A 434 -8.60 -16.53 0.30
C GLU A 434 -9.17 -15.38 1.14
N GLU A 435 -8.35 -14.74 1.96
CA GLU A 435 -8.79 -13.60 2.76
C GLU A 435 -9.20 -12.40 1.90
N ALA A 436 -8.44 -12.10 0.85
CA ALA A 436 -8.77 -11.04 -0.10
C ALA A 436 -10.08 -11.32 -0.84
N LEU A 437 -10.40 -12.58 -1.15
CA LEU A 437 -11.66 -12.95 -1.78
C LEU A 437 -12.86 -12.70 -0.86
N LYS A 438 -12.73 -13.01 0.44
CA LYS A 438 -13.75 -12.66 1.46
C LYS A 438 -13.97 -11.14 1.53
N MET A 439 -12.88 -10.38 1.59
CA MET A 439 -12.94 -8.92 1.57
C MET A 439 -13.61 -8.38 0.30
N PHE A 440 -13.33 -9.01 -0.85
CA PHE A 440 -13.93 -8.61 -2.12
C PHE A 440 -15.45 -8.80 -2.13
N GLU A 441 -15.95 -9.95 -1.62
CA GLU A 441 -17.39 -10.18 -1.50
C GLU A 441 -18.05 -9.23 -0.50
N ARG A 442 -17.38 -8.96 0.62
CA ARG A 442 -17.82 -7.93 1.57
C ARG A 442 -17.98 -6.56 0.92
N GLN A 443 -17.03 -6.16 0.08
CA GLN A 443 -17.09 -4.89 -0.64
C GLN A 443 -18.27 -4.82 -1.61
N ILE A 444 -18.66 -5.93 -2.24
CA ILE A 444 -19.86 -6.02 -3.08
C ILE A 444 -21.12 -5.82 -2.24
N ASP A 445 -21.22 -6.51 -1.10
CA ASP A 445 -22.39 -6.39 -0.22
C ASP A 445 -22.48 -4.99 0.40
N ILE A 446 -21.34 -4.34 0.70
CA ILE A 446 -21.28 -2.95 1.20
C ILE A 446 -21.95 -1.98 0.25
N VAL A 447 -21.69 -2.07 -1.06
CA VAL A 447 -22.26 -1.16 -2.06
C VAL A 447 -23.66 -1.60 -2.53
N GLY A 448 -24.03 -2.86 -2.24
CA GLY A 448 -25.25 -3.51 -2.69
C GLY A 448 -25.07 -4.20 -4.05
N ARG A 449 -25.50 -5.47 -4.14
CA ARG A 449 -25.36 -6.29 -5.35
C ARG A 449 -26.07 -5.68 -6.55
N ASP A 450 -27.21 -5.02 -6.37
CA ASP A 450 -27.93 -4.36 -7.47
C ASP A 450 -27.16 -3.16 -8.02
N ASN A 451 -26.65 -2.29 -7.14
CA ASN A 451 -25.79 -1.17 -7.54
C ASN A 451 -24.54 -1.65 -8.26
N PHE A 452 -23.90 -2.69 -7.70
CA PHE A 452 -22.72 -3.32 -8.28
C PHE A 452 -23.02 -3.90 -9.68
N ASN A 453 -24.08 -4.69 -9.85
CA ASN A 453 -24.46 -5.28 -11.13
C ASN A 453 -24.82 -4.21 -12.16
N ASN A 454 -25.55 -3.17 -11.75
CA ASN A 454 -25.89 -2.02 -12.60
C ASN A 454 -24.63 -1.31 -13.10
N GLN A 455 -23.59 -1.18 -12.27
CA GLN A 455 -22.33 -0.60 -12.70
C GLN A 455 -21.51 -1.57 -13.56
N LEU A 456 -21.51 -2.86 -13.24
CA LEU A 456 -20.81 -3.90 -13.99
C LEU A 456 -21.31 -3.98 -15.44
N ASN A 457 -22.62 -3.87 -15.65
CA ASN A 457 -23.26 -3.88 -16.97
C ASN A 457 -22.91 -2.65 -17.84
N LYS A 458 -22.44 -1.56 -17.25
CA LYS A 458 -22.00 -0.35 -17.97
C LYS A 458 -20.55 -0.44 -18.45
N ILE A 459 -19.77 -1.33 -17.87
CA ILE A 459 -18.39 -1.56 -18.29
C ILE A 459 -18.48 -2.44 -19.54
N LEU A 460 -18.14 -1.88 -20.69
CA LEU A 460 -17.99 -2.62 -21.94
C LEU A 460 -16.84 -3.63 -21.77
#